data_AF-Q0IA63-F1
#
_entry.id   AF-Q0IA63-F1
#
_cell.length_a   1.000
_cell.length_b   1.000
_cell.length_c   1.000
_cell.angle_alpha   90.00
_cell.angle_beta   90.00
_cell.angle_gamma   90.00
#
_symmetry.space_group_name_H-M   'P 1'
#
loop_
_entity.id
_entity.type
_entity.pdbx_description
1 polymer ?
#
loop_
_entity_poly.entity_id
_entity_poly.type
_entity_poly.pdbx_seq_one_letter_code
_entity_poly.pdbx_strand_id
1 'polypeptide(L)' 'MRLDEFQKDLSKRIGKRVTNIFNRDGEPVQELIDLYQPSPAGFAGQLILVDGSRHSWELWQEAEEMWNFQSTRIS' A
#
# COMPACT_ATOMS: atom_id res chain seq x y z
N MET A 1 -10.52 3.32 -9.42
CA MET A 1 -10.30 2.33 -8.35
C MET A 1 -10.72 2.96 -7.04
N ARG A 2 -11.50 2.24 -6.22
CA ARG A 2 -11.86 2.68 -4.87
C ARG A 2 -10.86 2.15 -3.84
N LEU A 3 -10.81 2.76 -2.65
CA LEU A 3 -9.88 2.36 -1.59
C LEU A 3 -10.08 0.90 -1.15
N ASP A 4 -11.33 0.42 -1.14
CA ASP A 4 -11.66 -0.97 -0.79
C ASP A 4 -11.18 -1.98 -1.85
N GLU A 5 -11.23 -1.62 -3.13
CA GLU A 5 -10.66 -2.40 -4.22
C GLU A 5 -9.13 -2.48 -4.09
N PHE A 6 -8.51 -1.33 -3.79
CA PHE A 6 -7.06 -1.26 -3.59
C PHE A 6 -6.60 -2.05 -2.37
N GLN A 7 -7.35 -2.01 -1.27
CA GLN A 7 -7.08 -2.83 -0.09
C GLN A 7 -7.11 -4.34 -0.40
N LYS A 8 -8.05 -4.78 -1.25
CA LYS A 8 -8.09 -6.17 -1.74
C LYS A 8 -6.87 -6.49 -2.61
N ASP A 9 -6.44 -5.57 -3.46
CA ASP A 9 -5.23 -5.74 -4.28
C ASP A 9 -3.97 -5.87 -3.41
N LEU A 10 -3.77 -4.95 -2.46
CA LEU A 10 -2.67 -5.03 -1.48
C LEU A 10 -2.68 -6.34 -0.70
N SER A 11 -3.86 -6.81 -0.29
CA SER A 11 -4.01 -8.09 0.41
C SER A 11 -3.53 -9.29 -0.43
N LYS A 12 -3.76 -9.26 -1.74
CA LYS A 12 -3.27 -10.28 -2.67
C LYS A 12 -1.75 -10.22 -2.82
N ARG A 13 -1.20 -9.00 -2.99
CA ARG A 13 0.24 -8.79 -3.18
C ARG A 13 1.07 -9.20 -1.97
N ILE A 14 0.61 -8.88 -0.76
CA ILE A 14 1.30 -9.24 0.48
C ILE A 14 0.99 -10.66 0.97
N GLY A 15 0.00 -11.33 0.37
CA GLY A 15 -0.41 -12.69 0.74
C GLY A 15 -1.17 -12.80 2.06
N LYS A 16 -1.58 -11.68 2.65
CA LYS A 16 -2.32 -11.61 3.93
C LYS A 16 -3.37 -10.51 3.87
N ARG A 17 -4.49 -10.72 4.56
CA ARG A 17 -5.59 -9.73 4.61
C ARG A 17 -5.12 -8.43 5.27
N VAL A 18 -5.21 -7.33 4.54
CA VAL A 18 -5.03 -5.97 5.06
C VAL A 18 -6.31 -5.54 5.77
N THR A 19 -6.20 -4.96 6.96
CA THR A 19 -7.33 -4.43 7.73
C THR A 19 -7.42 -2.91 7.66
N ASN A 20 -6.27 -2.23 7.62
CA ASN A 20 -6.18 -0.77 7.64
C ASN A 20 -5.04 -0.30 6.72
N ILE A 21 -5.25 0.85 6.08
CA ILE A 21 -4.26 1.53 5.23
C ILE A 21 -4.03 2.93 5.79
N PHE A 22 -2.78 3.34 5.81
CA PHE A 22 -2.31 4.63 6.29
C PHE A 22 -1.39 5.27 5.26
N ASN A 23 -1.25 6.59 5.30
CA ASN A 23 -0.23 7.30 4.52
C ASN A 23 1.17 7.02 5.11
N ARG A 24 2.20 7.60 4.51
CA ARG A 24 3.59 7.42 4.96
C ARG A 24 3.83 7.92 6.38
N ASP A 25 3.08 8.93 6.82
CA ASP A 25 3.16 9.51 8.17
C ASP A 25 2.39 8.66 9.20
N GLY A 26 1.66 7.64 8.76
CA GLY A 26 0.92 6.73 9.62
C GLY A 26 -0.48 7.21 9.96
N GLU A 27 -1.03 8.16 9.21
CA GLU A 27 -2.38 8.68 9.36
C GLU A 27 -3.38 7.87 8.52
N PRO A 28 -4.64 7.69 8.98
CA PRO A 28 -5.65 6.98 8.21
C PRO A 28 -5.93 7.65 6.87
N VAL A 29 -5.98 6.85 5.81
CA VAL A 29 -6.26 7.32 4.46
C VAL A 29 -7.77 7.32 4.19
N GLN A 30 -8.26 8.38 3.56
CA GLN A 30 -9.66 8.44 3.08
C GLN A 30 -9.74 8.18 1.58
N GLU A 31 -8.75 8.64 0.82
CA GLU A 31 -8.74 8.57 -0.64
C GLU A 31 -7.39 8.07 -1.16
N LEU A 32 -7.39 7.43 -2.34
CA LEU A 32 -6.15 6.91 -2.94
C LEU A 32 -5.11 8.01 -3.23
N ILE A 33 -5.53 9.26 -3.36
CA ILE A 33 -4.64 10.39 -3.59
C ILE A 33 -3.69 10.62 -2.40
N ASP A 34 -4.11 10.27 -1.18
CA ASP A 34 -3.30 10.39 0.04
C ASP A 34 -2.09 9.43 0.02
N LEU A 35 -2.14 8.41 -0.86
CA LEU A 35 -1.08 7.40 -1.04
C LEU A 35 -0.20 7.70 -2.25
N TYR A 36 -0.64 8.59 -3.15
CA TYR A 36 0.01 8.82 -4.43
C TYR A 36 1.37 9.49 -4.29
N GLN A 37 2.31 9.09 -5.13
CA GLN A 37 3.64 9.64 -5.19
C GLN A 37 4.05 9.94 -6.63
N PRO A 38 4.60 11.14 -6.88
CA PRO A 38 4.91 11.55 -8.24
C PRO A 38 6.22 10.94 -8.79
N SER A 39 7.17 10.55 -7.93
CA SER A 39 8.49 10.06 -8.37
C SER A 39 9.12 9.10 -7.35
N PRO A 40 9.33 7.81 -7.69
CA PRO A 40 8.78 7.14 -8.88
C PRO A 40 7.25 7.16 -8.86
N ALA A 41 6.61 7.21 -10.03
CA ALA A 41 5.16 7.25 -10.13
C ALA A 41 4.56 5.99 -9.49
N GLY A 42 3.74 6.17 -8.46
CA GLY A 42 3.22 5.03 -7.70
C GLY A 42 2.41 5.43 -6.47
N PHE A 43 2.32 4.47 -5.55
CA PHE A 43 1.63 4.58 -4.28
C PHE A 43 2.51 4.04 -3.17
N ALA A 44 2.51 4.67 -2.01
CA ALA A 44 3.16 4.10 -0.85
C ALA A 44 2.50 4.56 0.44
N GLY A 45 2.71 3.80 1.49
CA GLY A 45 2.16 4.09 2.80
C GLY A 45 2.48 3.01 3.80
N GLN A 46 1.61 2.89 4.79
CA GLN A 46 1.69 1.84 5.79
C GLN A 46 0.38 1.05 5.81
N LEU A 47 0.44 -0.19 6.29
CA LEU A 47 -0.73 -1.03 6.42
C LEU A 47 -0.65 -1.87 7.70
N ILE A 48 -1.82 -2.30 8.18
CA ILE A 48 -1.95 -3.32 9.24
C ILE A 48 -2.55 -4.57 8.63
N LEU A 49 -1.96 -5.72 8.93
CA LEU A 49 -2.45 -7.03 8.54
C LEU A 49 -3.38 -7.61 9.61
N VAL A 50 -4.17 -8.61 9.23
CA VAL A 50 -5.09 -9.31 10.14
C VAL A 50 -4.41 -9.91 11.39
N ASP A 51 -3.11 -10.21 11.33
CA ASP A 51 -2.32 -10.69 12.46
C ASP A 51 -1.80 -9.57 13.38
N GLY A 52 -2.18 -8.31 13.10
CA GLY A 52 -1.80 -7.12 13.84
C GLY A 52 -0.44 -6.55 13.46
N SER A 53 0.33 -7.20 12.56
CA SER A 53 1.63 -6.68 12.14
C SER A 53 1.48 -5.43 11.27
N ARG A 54 2.45 -4.51 11.39
CA ARG A 54 2.49 -3.25 10.63
C ARG A 54 3.60 -3.30 9.59
N HIS A 55 3.28 -2.91 8.38
CA HIS A 55 4.22 -2.89 7.26
C HIS A 55 4.27 -1.52 6.61
N SER A 56 5.47 -1.07 6.25
CA SER A 56 5.66 -0.05 5.21
C SER A 56 5.59 -0.74 3.85
N TRP A 57 4.97 -0.11 2.86
CA TRP A 57 4.80 -0.69 1.53
C TRP A 57 4.93 0.36 0.44
N GLU A 58 5.40 -0.08 -0.72
CA GLU A 58 5.48 0.74 -1.94
C GLU A 58 5.04 -0.08 -3.15
N LEU A 59 4.33 0.59 -4.05
CA LEU A 59 3.81 0.07 -5.31
C LEU A 59 4.15 1.08 -6.40
N TRP A 60 5.08 0.77 -7.28
CA TRP A 60 5.54 1.70 -8.32
C TRP A 60 5.60 1.02 -9.68
N GLN A 61 5.49 1.84 -10.73
CA GLN A 61 5.64 1.37 -12.09
C GLN A 61 7.11 1.54 -12.51
N GLU A 62 7.73 0.45 -12.95
CA GLU A 62 9.00 0.49 -13.69
C GLU A 62 8.70 0.36 -15.19
N ALA A 63 9.65 0.74 -16.05
CA ALA A 63 9.47 0.81 -17.50
C ALA A 63 8.71 -0.42 -18.08
N GLU A 64 7.87 -0.19 -19.09
CA GLU A 64 7.11 -1.22 -19.81
C GLU A 64 5.96 -1.90 -19.04
N GLU A 65 5.20 -1.13 -18.24
CA GLU A 65 3.93 -1.57 -17.61
C GLU A 65 4.05 -2.54 -16.42
N MET A 66 5.25 -2.79 -15.92
CA MET A 66 5.44 -3.65 -14.75
C MET A 66 5.20 -2.88 -13.45
N TRP A 67 4.26 -3.38 -12.64
CA TRP A 67 4.00 -2.90 -11.28
C TRP A 67 4.81 -3.69 -10.26
N ASN A 68 5.82 -3.05 -9.69
CA ASN A 68 6.62 -3.59 -8.61
C ASN A 68 5.94 -3.33 -7.26
N PHE A 69 6.04 -4.30 -6.35
CA PHE A 69 5.51 -4.19 -5.00
C PHE A 69 6.57 -4.63 -3.99
N GLN A 70 6.80 -3.81 -2.98
CA GLN A 70 7.64 -4.15 -1.85
C GLN A 70 6.92 -3.86 -0.54
N SER A 71 7.20 -4.68 0.46
CA SER A 71 6.74 -4.41 1.83
C SER A 71 7.79 -4.84 2.85
N THR A 72 7.91 -4.06 3.91
CA THR A 72 8.83 -4.32 5.01
C THR A 72 8.08 -4.19 6.32
N ARG A 73 8.20 -5.19 7.19
CA ARG A 73 7.60 -5.13 8.52
C ARG A 73 8.32 -4.07 9.36
N ILE A 74 7.55 -3.21 10.04
CA ILE A 74 8.07 -2.12 10.87
C ILE A 74 7.67 -2.24 12.36
N SER A 75 6.70 -3.11 12.69
CA SER A 75 6.39 -3.55 14.07
C SER A 75 5.65 -4.88 14.05
#